data_AF-A0A1Y2LVV4-F1
#
_entry.id   AF-A0A1Y2LVV4-F1
#
_cell.length_a   1.000
_cell.length_b   1.000
_cell.length_c   1.000
_cell.angle_alpha   90.00
_cell.angle_beta   90.00
_cell.angle_gamma   90.00
#
_symmetry.space_group_name_H-M   'P 1'
#
loop_
_entity.id
_entity.type
_entity.pdbx_description
1 polymer ?
#
loop_
_entity_poly.entity_id
_entity_poly.type
_entity_poly.pdbx_seq_one_letter_code
_entity_poly.pdbx_strand_id
1 'polypeptide(L)'
;MGELSRRLRADSQQPAAGRSSLLRCPPDTLTRLRTLNEAEIITLYTPVVPHSPSATLVKDMDPFEPLGRALPRPVRHVPFRMEVGMTELHPYFLSASGVVVVVLCATENVLSRYPEAFERQLKFARGISRKVQKDSSMVSVPVVLLAVIGNGANQDAYEQAIREFPVVVTLDDYSPLTLESAVRAVFG
;
A
#
# COMPACT_ATOMS: atom_id res chain seq x y z
N MET A 1 -15.93 54.06 -3.82
CA MET A 1 -15.13 53.69 -2.63
C MET A 1 -15.85 52.57 -1.90
N GLY A 2 -15.25 51.36 -1.90
CA GLY A 2 -15.71 50.14 -1.21
C GLY A 2 -16.85 49.41 -1.93
N GLU A 3 -16.83 48.11 -2.25
CA GLU A 3 -15.94 47.00 -1.91
C GLU A 3 -15.97 45.97 -3.06
N LEU A 4 -14.99 46.07 -3.97
CA LEU A 4 -14.59 44.96 -4.83
C LEU A 4 -13.57 44.14 -4.03
N SER A 5 -14.00 43.24 -3.14
CA SER A 5 -13.13 42.22 -2.52
C SER A 5 -13.90 41.20 -1.66
N ARG A 6 -14.54 40.22 -2.29
CA ARG A 6 -14.72 38.88 -1.68
C ARG A 6 -14.45 37.80 -2.72
N ARG A 7 -13.19 37.78 -3.20
CA ARG A 7 -12.54 36.52 -3.58
C ARG A 7 -12.19 35.81 -2.27
N LEU A 8 -13.05 34.91 -1.81
CA LEU A 8 -12.60 33.83 -0.94
C LEU A 8 -12.53 32.58 -1.82
N ARG A 9 -11.32 32.37 -2.33
CA ARG A 9 -10.86 31.04 -2.73
C ARG A 9 -11.12 30.15 -1.52
N ALA A 10 -11.93 29.11 -1.70
CA ALA A 10 -11.85 27.95 -0.84
C ALA A 10 -10.44 27.39 -1.06
N ASP A 11 -9.48 27.82 -0.23
CA ASP A 11 -8.26 27.07 -0.04
C ASP A 11 -8.71 25.73 0.53
N SER A 12 -8.80 24.74 -0.37
CA SER A 12 -8.84 23.34 -0.02
C SER A 12 -7.56 23.06 0.76
N GLN A 13 -7.59 23.27 2.08
CA GLN A 13 -6.58 22.75 2.99
C GLN A 13 -6.65 21.23 2.88
N GLN A 14 -5.97 20.67 1.90
CA GLN A 14 -5.65 19.26 1.89
C GLN A 14 -4.91 18.98 3.21
N PRO A 15 -5.35 17.99 3.98
CA PRO A 15 -4.62 17.61 5.19
C PRO A 15 -3.17 17.33 4.84
N ALA A 16 -2.25 17.78 5.69
CA ALA A 16 -0.83 17.53 5.50
C ALA A 16 -0.58 16.01 5.40
N ALA A 17 0.35 15.62 4.52
CA ALA A 17 0.71 14.21 4.38
C ALA A 17 1.24 13.66 5.73
N GLY A 18 0.73 12.50 6.15
CA GLY A 18 1.40 11.68 7.17
C GLY A 18 2.76 11.16 6.69
N ARG A 19 3.54 10.57 7.60
CA ARG A 19 4.89 10.09 7.28
C ARG A 19 4.84 8.79 6.48
N SER A 20 5.76 8.65 5.53
CA SER A 20 6.11 7.39 4.87
C SER A 20 7.61 7.16 4.95
N SER A 21 8.06 5.93 5.22
CA SER A 21 9.47 5.59 5.34
C SER A 21 9.80 4.28 4.62
N LEU A 22 10.83 4.29 3.77
CA LEU A 22 11.40 3.06 3.22
C LEU A 22 12.25 2.40 4.30
N LEU A 23 11.65 1.45 5.02
CA LEU A 23 12.28 0.79 6.16
C LEU A 23 13.38 -0.19 5.72
N ARG A 24 13.12 -0.95 4.65
CA ARG A 24 14.06 -1.91 4.08
C ARG A 24 13.87 -2.00 2.58
N CYS A 25 14.97 -2.05 1.84
CA CYS A 25 14.99 -2.47 0.43
C CYS A 25 16.45 -2.76 0.04
N PRO A 26 16.76 -3.96 -0.47
CA PRO A 26 18.09 -4.22 -1.03
C PRO A 26 18.39 -3.24 -2.18
N PRO A 27 19.63 -2.71 -2.31
CA PRO A 27 19.96 -1.71 -3.33
C PRO A 27 19.65 -2.14 -4.77
N ASP A 28 19.96 -3.39 -5.11
CA ASP A 28 19.67 -3.94 -6.44
C ASP A 28 18.17 -4.04 -6.69
N THR A 29 17.40 -4.41 -5.66
CA THR A 29 15.93 -4.43 -5.73
C THR A 29 15.36 -3.02 -5.89
N LEU A 30 15.89 -2.03 -5.17
CA LEU A 30 15.46 -0.64 -5.30
C LEU A 30 15.72 -0.11 -6.72
N THR A 31 16.90 -0.43 -7.27
CA THR A 31 17.25 -0.08 -8.66
C THR A 31 16.26 -0.71 -9.63
N ARG A 32 16.00 -2.01 -9.50
CA ARG A 32 15.02 -2.74 -10.32
C ARG A 32 13.59 -2.22 -10.17
N LEU A 33 13.20 -1.68 -9.02
CA LEU A 33 11.90 -1.03 -8.82
C LEU A 33 11.82 0.35 -9.50
N ARG A 34 12.94 1.05 -9.66
CA ARG A 34 13.02 2.37 -10.32
C ARG A 34 13.20 2.28 -11.83
N THR A 35 13.59 1.11 -12.35
CA THR A 35 13.86 0.89 -13.77
C THR A 35 12.91 -0.14 -14.39
N LEU A 36 11.64 -0.15 -13.97
CA LEU A 36 10.62 -1.02 -14.57
C LEU A 36 10.46 -0.71 -16.05
N ASN A 37 10.32 -1.75 -16.88
CA ASN A 37 9.94 -1.58 -18.27
C ASN A 37 8.48 -1.10 -18.37
N GLU A 38 8.13 -0.38 -19.43
CA GLU A 38 6.79 0.20 -19.60
C GLU A 38 5.67 -0.84 -19.67
N ALA A 39 5.98 -2.02 -20.23
CA ALA A 39 5.02 -3.12 -20.38
C ALA A 39 4.81 -3.94 -19.10
N GLU A 40 5.62 -3.74 -18.06
CA GLU A 40 5.50 -4.51 -16.83
C GLU A 40 4.27 -4.10 -16.03
N ILE A 41 3.54 -5.10 -15.53
CA ILE A 41 2.33 -4.89 -14.73
C ILE A 41 2.70 -4.95 -13.24
N ILE A 42 2.16 -4.01 -12.47
CA ILE A 42 2.22 -4.05 -11.01
C ILE A 42 0.94 -4.71 -10.50
N THR A 43 1.06 -5.88 -9.88
CA THR A 43 -0.08 -6.50 -9.20
C THR A 43 -0.16 -5.93 -7.79
N LEU A 44 -1.24 -5.22 -7.50
CA LEU A 44 -1.48 -4.53 -6.25
C LEU A 44 -2.59 -5.25 -5.46
N TYR A 45 -2.22 -5.89 -4.36
CA TYR A 45 -3.15 -6.49 -3.42
C TYR A 45 -3.47 -5.54 -2.28
N THR A 46 -4.75 -5.19 -2.10
CA THR A 46 -5.20 -4.28 -1.03
C THR A 46 -6.24 -4.93 -0.14
N PRO A 47 -6.19 -4.70 1.18
CA PRO A 47 -7.25 -5.13 2.07
C PRO A 47 -8.49 -4.24 1.87
N VAL A 48 -9.68 -4.84 1.89
CA VAL A 48 -10.92 -4.06 1.99
C VAL A 48 -11.06 -3.53 3.42
N VAL A 49 -10.90 -2.23 3.60
CA VAL A 49 -10.87 -1.54 4.90
C VAL A 49 -11.80 -0.32 4.90
N PRO A 50 -12.25 0.17 6.07
CA PRO A 50 -12.91 1.47 6.14
C PRO A 50 -11.99 2.59 5.64
N HIS A 51 -12.59 3.68 5.16
CA HIS A 51 -11.86 4.91 4.84
C HIS A 51 -11.15 5.48 6.07
N SER A 52 -10.03 6.17 5.83
CA SER A 52 -9.35 6.94 6.88
C SER A 52 -10.31 7.99 7.41
N PRO A 53 -10.41 8.21 8.74
CA PRO A 53 -11.24 9.27 9.31
C PRO A 53 -10.88 10.66 8.78
N SER A 54 -9.63 10.84 8.36
CA SER A 54 -9.09 12.09 7.81
C SER A 54 -9.26 12.21 6.29
N ALA A 55 -9.77 11.18 5.61
CA ALA A 55 -9.93 11.22 4.16
C ALA A 55 -11.18 12.00 3.75
N THR A 56 -11.01 12.89 2.77
CA THR A 56 -12.10 13.57 2.05
C THR A 56 -12.57 12.77 0.82
N LEU A 57 -12.21 11.48 0.73
CA LEU A 57 -12.60 10.58 -0.35
C LEU A 57 -14.13 10.46 -0.41
N VAL A 58 -14.65 10.32 -1.63
CA VAL A 58 -16.09 10.05 -1.85
C VAL A 58 -16.44 8.75 -1.14
N LYS A 59 -17.59 8.72 -0.44
CA LYS A 59 -18.02 7.69 0.53
C LYS A 59 -17.95 6.23 0.05
N ASP A 60 -17.81 5.98 -1.24
CA ASP A 60 -17.80 4.65 -1.85
C ASP A 60 -16.55 4.36 -2.70
N MET A 61 -15.51 5.19 -2.61
CA MET A 61 -14.25 4.93 -3.29
C MET A 61 -13.44 3.84 -2.58
N ASP A 62 -12.55 3.17 -3.31
CA ASP A 62 -11.55 2.31 -2.67
C ASP A 62 -10.49 3.22 -1.98
N PRO A 63 -10.18 3.01 -0.69
CA PRO A 63 -9.24 3.86 0.05
C PRO A 63 -7.81 3.82 -0.50
N PHE A 64 -7.46 2.81 -1.29
CA PHE A 64 -6.17 2.64 -1.94
C PHE A 64 -6.20 2.96 -3.44
N GLU A 65 -7.31 3.48 -3.96
CA GLU A 65 -7.37 3.98 -5.33
C GLU A 65 -6.29 5.05 -5.62
N PRO A 66 -5.99 6.01 -4.71
CA PRO A 66 -4.87 6.94 -4.89
C PRO A 66 -3.51 6.24 -5.01
N LEU A 67 -3.28 5.15 -4.26
CA LEU A 67 -2.06 4.34 -4.38
C LEU A 67 -1.97 3.71 -5.78
N GLY A 68 -3.06 3.13 -6.27
CA GLY A 68 -3.14 2.55 -7.61
C GLY A 68 -2.79 3.58 -8.70
N ARG A 69 -3.34 4.79 -8.61
CA ARG A 69 -3.04 5.87 -9.58
C ARG A 69 -1.61 6.37 -9.53
N ALA A 70 -0.99 6.40 -8.35
CA ALA A 70 0.35 6.93 -8.17
C ALA A 70 1.44 6.02 -8.74
N LEU A 71 1.15 4.73 -8.92
CA LEU A 71 2.11 3.75 -9.41
C LEU A 71 2.53 4.04 -10.87
N PRO A 72 3.82 3.87 -11.23
CA PRO A 72 4.38 4.33 -12.51
C PRO A 72 4.05 3.44 -13.72
N ARG A 73 3.30 2.35 -13.52
CA ARG A 73 3.07 1.29 -14.51
C ARG A 73 1.63 0.79 -14.43
N PRO A 74 1.12 0.10 -15.46
CA PRO A 74 -0.22 -0.47 -15.43
C PRO A 74 -0.44 -1.31 -14.18
N VAL A 75 -1.52 -1.01 -13.45
CA VAL A 75 -1.84 -1.65 -12.19
C VAL A 75 -2.94 -2.68 -12.39
N ARG A 76 -2.68 -3.91 -11.93
CA ARG A 76 -3.71 -4.90 -11.69
C ARG A 76 -4.09 -4.85 -10.21
N HIS A 77 -5.17 -4.13 -9.92
CA HIS A 77 -5.67 -3.96 -8.57
C HIS A 77 -6.55 -5.14 -8.16
N VAL A 78 -6.18 -5.82 -7.08
CA VAL A 78 -6.83 -7.03 -6.58
C VAL A 78 -7.18 -6.86 -5.10
N PRO A 79 -8.38 -6.37 -4.77
CA PRO A 79 -8.80 -6.26 -3.38
C PRO A 79 -9.01 -7.64 -2.76
N PHE A 80 -8.68 -7.78 -1.48
CA PHE A 80 -8.94 -8.99 -0.70
C PHE A 80 -9.68 -8.68 0.60
N ARG A 81 -10.55 -9.60 1.02
CA ARG A 81 -11.28 -9.51 2.27
C ARG A 81 -10.55 -10.24 3.37
N MET A 82 -10.31 -9.58 4.51
CA MET A 82 -9.55 -10.17 5.62
C MET A 82 -10.24 -11.38 6.25
N GLU A 83 -11.58 -11.44 6.20
CA GLU A 83 -12.35 -12.57 6.73
C GLU A 83 -12.13 -13.84 5.90
N VAL A 84 -11.97 -13.68 4.59
CA VAL A 84 -11.77 -14.77 3.62
C VAL A 84 -10.28 -15.12 3.50
N GLY A 85 -9.41 -14.10 3.51
CA GLY A 85 -7.99 -14.24 3.27
C GLY A 85 -7.68 -14.64 1.83
N MET A 86 -6.58 -15.37 1.65
CA MET A 86 -6.09 -15.76 0.33
C MET A 86 -6.89 -16.93 -0.25
N THR A 87 -7.59 -16.68 -1.36
CA THR A 87 -8.26 -17.69 -2.18
C THR A 87 -7.36 -18.20 -3.31
N GLU A 88 -7.81 -19.25 -4.00
CA GLU A 88 -7.14 -19.82 -5.19
C GLU A 88 -7.04 -18.83 -6.35
N LEU A 89 -7.89 -17.81 -6.40
CA LEU A 89 -7.88 -16.80 -7.46
C LEU A 89 -6.67 -15.86 -7.40
N HIS A 90 -6.21 -15.52 -6.19
CA HIS A 90 -5.13 -14.53 -6.06
C HIS A 90 -3.83 -14.96 -6.76
N PRO A 91 -3.34 -16.20 -6.61
CA PRO A 91 -2.17 -16.67 -7.35
C PRO A 91 -2.23 -16.51 -8.88
N TYR A 92 -3.42 -16.59 -9.50
CA TYR A 92 -3.53 -16.48 -10.96
C TYR A 92 -3.10 -15.10 -11.49
N PHE A 93 -3.13 -14.07 -10.66
CA PHE A 93 -2.68 -12.74 -11.05
C PHE A 93 -1.16 -12.57 -11.01
N LEU A 94 -0.42 -13.50 -10.40
CA LEU A 94 1.02 -13.39 -10.18
C LEU A 94 1.84 -13.58 -11.47
N SER A 95 1.45 -14.51 -12.34
CA SER A 95 2.23 -14.92 -13.51
C SER A 95 2.57 -13.79 -14.50
N ALA A 96 1.79 -12.71 -14.53
CA ALA A 96 2.02 -11.54 -15.39
C ALA A 96 2.65 -10.34 -14.66
N SER A 97 3.06 -10.51 -13.39
CA SER A 97 3.55 -9.39 -12.56
C SER A 97 5.03 -9.12 -12.80
N GLY A 98 5.37 -7.88 -13.11
CA GLY A 98 6.75 -7.39 -13.05
C GLY A 98 7.16 -6.93 -11.65
N VAL A 99 6.17 -6.59 -10.81
CA VAL A 99 6.29 -6.29 -9.38
C VAL A 99 4.99 -6.73 -8.69
N VAL A 100 5.10 -7.23 -7.45
CA VAL A 100 3.95 -7.49 -6.59
C VAL A 100 3.99 -6.54 -5.41
N VAL A 101 2.92 -5.78 -5.20
CA VAL A 101 2.74 -4.91 -4.03
C VAL A 101 1.62 -5.50 -3.17
N VAL A 102 1.90 -5.72 -1.89
CA VAL A 102 0.90 -6.16 -0.91
C VAL A 102 0.77 -5.12 0.18
N VAL A 103 -0.45 -4.62 0.37
CA VAL A 103 -0.76 -3.63 1.40
C VAL A 103 -1.23 -4.31 2.68
N LEU A 104 -0.69 -3.85 3.80
CA LEU A 104 -1.20 -4.11 5.15
C LEU A 104 -1.73 -2.79 5.71
N CYS A 105 -2.87 -2.81 6.40
CA CYS A 105 -3.46 -1.66 7.05
C CYS A 105 -3.97 -2.04 8.44
N ALA A 106 -3.31 -1.51 9.46
CA ALA A 106 -3.56 -1.78 10.87
C ALA A 106 -3.61 -0.47 11.68
N THR A 107 -4.21 0.57 11.10
CA THR A 107 -4.51 1.82 11.79
C THR A 107 -5.63 1.62 12.81
N GLU A 108 -5.75 2.55 13.77
CA GLU A 108 -6.74 2.46 14.85
C GLU A 108 -8.18 2.26 14.35
N ASN A 109 -8.59 2.98 13.30
CA ASN A 109 -9.94 2.86 12.74
C ASN A 109 -10.21 1.51 12.05
N VAL A 110 -9.16 0.81 11.60
CA VAL A 110 -9.27 -0.54 11.04
C VAL A 110 -9.30 -1.55 12.18
N LEU A 111 -8.39 -1.43 13.15
CA LEU A 111 -8.28 -2.34 14.29
C LEU A 111 -9.50 -2.29 15.22
N SER A 112 -10.13 -1.13 15.38
CA SER A 112 -11.35 -0.99 16.17
C SER A 112 -12.53 -1.79 15.60
N ARG A 113 -12.54 -2.00 14.28
CA ARG A 113 -13.55 -2.81 13.58
C ARG A 113 -13.11 -4.26 13.38
N TYR A 114 -11.81 -4.47 13.20
CA TYR A 114 -11.20 -5.76 12.92
C TYR A 114 -9.93 -5.94 13.76
N PRO A 115 -10.04 -6.42 15.02
CA PRO A 115 -8.91 -6.51 15.94
C PRO A 115 -7.75 -7.38 15.43
N GLU A 116 -8.05 -8.40 14.62
CA GLU A 116 -7.07 -9.33 14.03
C GLU A 116 -6.64 -8.91 12.61
N ALA A 117 -6.88 -7.65 12.21
CA ALA A 117 -6.64 -7.19 10.85
C ALA A 117 -5.17 -7.38 10.45
N PHE A 118 -4.25 -7.02 11.34
CA PHE A 118 -2.81 -7.12 11.07
C PHE A 118 -2.41 -8.57 10.79
N GLU A 119 -2.76 -9.51 11.66
CA GLU A 119 -2.39 -10.92 11.57
C GLU A 119 -2.97 -11.58 10.32
N ARG A 120 -4.23 -11.27 9.98
CA ARG A 120 -4.92 -11.82 8.80
C ARG A 120 -4.29 -11.32 7.51
N GLN A 121 -3.99 -10.03 7.44
CA GLN A 121 -3.34 -9.43 6.27
C GLN A 121 -1.89 -9.90 6.13
N LEU A 122 -1.16 -10.04 7.24
CA LEU A 122 0.19 -10.58 7.24
C LEU A 122 0.21 -12.04 6.77
N LYS A 123 -0.77 -12.86 7.19
CA LYS A 123 -0.94 -14.22 6.69
C LYS A 123 -1.17 -14.24 5.17
N PHE A 124 -1.97 -13.31 4.64
CA PHE A 124 -2.16 -13.13 3.20
C PHE A 124 -0.85 -12.78 2.49
N ALA A 125 -0.13 -11.75 2.96
CA ALA A 125 1.13 -11.30 2.38
C ALA A 125 2.20 -12.41 2.35
N ARG A 126 2.31 -13.17 3.45
CA ARG A 126 3.18 -14.35 3.52
C ARG A 126 2.74 -15.43 2.51
N GLY A 127 1.44 -15.60 2.30
CA GLY A 127 0.88 -16.51 1.29
C GLY A 127 1.30 -16.14 -0.13
N ILE A 128 1.15 -14.87 -0.50
CA ILE A 128 1.59 -14.33 -1.79
C ILE A 128 3.10 -14.46 -1.96
N SER A 129 3.88 -14.03 -0.97
CA SER A 129 5.35 -14.13 -1.01
C SER A 129 5.82 -15.58 -1.21
N ARG A 130 5.23 -16.55 -0.50
CA ARG A 130 5.53 -17.97 -0.71
C ARG A 130 5.16 -18.48 -2.10
N LYS A 131 4.11 -17.96 -2.73
CA LYS A 131 3.74 -18.35 -4.10
C LYS A 131 4.77 -17.82 -5.10
N VAL A 132 5.15 -16.54 -4.97
CA VAL A 132 6.21 -15.93 -5.80
C VAL A 132 7.53 -16.69 -5.64
N GLN A 133 7.93 -17.01 -4.41
CA GLN A 133 9.19 -17.74 -4.14
C GLN A 133 9.21 -19.17 -4.69
N LYS A 134 8.06 -19.84 -4.75
CA LYS A 134 7.95 -21.23 -5.25
C LYS A 134 7.86 -21.31 -6.77
N ASP A 135 7.47 -20.23 -7.43
CA ASP A 135 7.38 -20.17 -8.88
C ASP A 135 8.73 -19.77 -9.47
N SER A 136 9.40 -20.71 -10.13
CA SER A 136 10.72 -20.48 -10.73
C SER A 136 10.70 -19.42 -11.84
N SER A 137 9.53 -19.15 -12.44
CA SER A 137 9.38 -18.07 -13.43
C SER A 137 9.37 -16.67 -12.80
N MET A 138 9.18 -16.59 -11.47
CA MET A 138 9.03 -15.33 -10.74
C MET A 138 10.23 -14.97 -9.86
N VAL A 139 11.36 -15.67 -10.00
CA VAL A 139 12.55 -15.48 -9.14
C VAL A 139 13.05 -14.04 -9.09
N SER A 140 12.89 -13.28 -10.16
CA SER A 140 13.30 -11.87 -10.26
C SER A 140 12.20 -10.86 -9.88
N VAL A 141 10.98 -11.31 -9.59
CA VAL A 141 9.84 -10.43 -9.33
C VAL A 141 9.85 -9.98 -7.87
N PRO A 142 10.09 -8.69 -7.58
CA PRO A 142 10.13 -8.20 -6.22
C PRO A 142 8.72 -8.19 -5.61
N VAL A 143 8.65 -8.58 -4.33
CA VAL A 143 7.44 -8.42 -3.48
C VAL A 143 7.68 -7.26 -2.53
N VAL A 144 6.90 -6.19 -2.70
CA VAL A 144 6.92 -4.99 -1.86
C VAL A 144 5.81 -5.08 -0.84
N LEU A 145 6.17 -4.95 0.44
CA LEU A 145 5.21 -4.81 1.52
C LEU A 145 5.00 -3.33 1.84
N LEU A 146 3.78 -2.83 1.69
CA LEU A 146 3.40 -1.48 2.08
C LEU A 146 2.55 -1.57 3.35
N ALA A 147 3.14 -1.22 4.49
CA ALA A 147 2.57 -1.43 5.81
C ALA A 147 2.09 -0.11 6.42
N VAL A 148 0.77 0.10 6.41
CA VAL A 148 0.10 1.23 7.04
C VAL A 148 -0.22 0.86 8.49
N ILE A 149 0.74 1.08 9.37
CA ILE A 149 0.70 0.60 10.77
C ILE A 149 0.53 1.74 11.79
N GLY A 150 0.50 2.99 11.33
CA GLY A 150 0.34 4.14 12.21
C GLY A 150 1.54 4.39 13.11
N ASN A 151 1.35 5.34 14.03
CA ASN A 151 2.29 5.71 15.09
C ASN A 151 1.81 5.22 16.48
N GLY A 152 1.06 4.12 16.50
CA GLY A 152 0.45 3.58 17.71
C GLY A 152 1.39 2.70 18.53
N ALA A 153 0.94 2.31 19.74
CA ALA A 153 1.74 1.54 20.70
C ALA A 153 2.27 0.18 20.18
N ASN A 154 1.66 -0.38 19.14
CA ASN A 154 2.04 -1.67 18.57
C ASN A 154 3.02 -1.56 17.38
N GLN A 155 3.48 -0.36 17.02
CA GLN A 155 4.32 -0.15 15.83
C GLN A 155 5.56 -1.06 15.83
N ASP A 156 6.32 -1.09 16.92
CA ASP A 156 7.54 -1.91 17.02
C ASP A 156 7.24 -3.41 16.85
N ALA A 157 6.14 -3.89 17.44
CA ALA A 157 5.71 -5.27 17.32
C ALA A 157 5.34 -5.62 15.87
N TYR A 158 4.63 -4.72 15.18
CA TYR A 158 4.28 -4.89 13.78
C TYR A 158 5.50 -4.86 12.87
N GLU A 159 6.44 -3.93 13.08
CA GLU A 159 7.69 -3.86 12.31
C GLU A 159 8.55 -5.12 12.50
N GLN A 160 8.60 -5.68 13.71
CA GLN A 160 9.26 -6.96 13.98
C GLN A 160 8.57 -8.13 13.28
N ALA A 161 7.23 -8.16 13.28
CA ALA A 161 6.44 -9.22 12.69
C ALA A 161 6.53 -9.30 11.15
N ILE A 162 7.00 -8.22 10.50
CA ILE A 162 7.21 -8.13 9.05
C ILE A 162 8.70 -8.14 8.67
N ARG A 163 9.61 -8.51 9.58
CA ARG A 163 11.06 -8.47 9.33
C ARG A 163 11.49 -9.38 8.18
N GLU A 164 10.76 -10.45 7.92
CA GLU A 164 11.07 -11.42 6.87
C GLU A 164 10.91 -10.84 5.45
N PHE A 165 10.21 -9.71 5.30
CA PHE A 165 10.04 -9.07 4.01
C PHE A 165 11.25 -8.18 3.69
N PRO A 166 11.89 -8.37 2.52
CA PRO A 166 13.10 -7.61 2.15
C PRO A 166 12.79 -6.17 1.73
N VAL A 167 11.63 -5.95 1.11
CA VAL A 167 11.18 -4.61 0.70
C VAL A 167 9.98 -4.21 1.55
N VAL A 168 10.15 -3.22 2.42
CA VAL A 168 9.12 -2.73 3.34
C VAL A 168 9.09 -1.21 3.35
N VAL A 169 7.90 -0.67 3.14
CA VAL A 169 7.58 0.74 3.38
C VAL A 169 6.59 0.82 4.53
N THR A 170 6.86 1.65 5.52
CA THR A 170 5.92 1.94 6.61
C THR A 170 5.26 3.29 6.41
N LEU A 171 3.97 3.37 6.73
CA LEU A 171 3.16 4.58 6.61
C LEU A 171 2.37 4.81 7.91
N ASP A 172 2.25 6.07 8.30
CA ASP A 172 1.43 6.49 9.45
C ASP A 172 -0.07 6.45 9.11
N ASP A 173 -0.41 6.75 7.85
CA ASP A 173 -1.78 6.72 7.36
C ASP A 173 -1.83 6.32 5.87
N TYR A 174 -3.05 6.23 5.34
CA TYR A 174 -3.34 5.92 3.95
C TYR A 174 -4.11 7.05 3.29
N SER A 175 -3.79 8.30 3.66
CA SER A 175 -4.23 9.48 2.92
C SER A 175 -3.60 9.49 1.52
N PRO A 176 -4.24 10.12 0.52
CA PRO A 176 -3.70 10.18 -0.84
C PRO A 176 -2.24 10.66 -0.90
N LEU A 177 -1.90 11.73 -0.16
CA LEU A 177 -0.55 12.31 -0.20
C LEU A 177 0.51 11.39 0.42
N THR A 178 0.16 10.64 1.47
CA THR A 178 1.10 9.68 2.10
C THR A 178 1.30 8.45 1.22
N LEU A 179 0.23 7.97 0.57
CA LEU A 179 0.31 6.90 -0.44
C LEU A 179 1.19 7.31 -1.63
N GLU A 180 1.01 8.51 -2.17
CA GLU A 180 1.84 9.06 -3.25
C GLU A 180 3.31 9.20 -2.83
N SER A 181 3.55 9.66 -1.60
CA SER A 181 4.92 9.81 -1.05
C SER A 181 5.61 8.46 -0.87
N ALA A 182 4.88 7.44 -0.43
CA ALA A 182 5.38 6.07 -0.32
C ALA A 182 5.74 5.49 -1.70
N VAL A 183 4.92 5.73 -2.72
CA VAL A 183 5.23 5.30 -4.09
C VAL A 183 6.50 5.98 -4.60
N ARG A 184 6.62 7.30 -4.42
CA ARG A 184 7.83 8.05 -4.82
C ARG A 184 9.09 7.51 -4.15
N ALA A 185 9.03 7.18 -2.86
CA ALA A 185 10.17 6.64 -2.13
C ALA A 185 10.72 5.33 -2.76
N VAL A 186 9.82 4.46 -3.22
CA VAL A 186 10.17 3.16 -3.79
C VAL A 186 10.49 3.23 -5.29
N PHE A 187 9.64 3.90 -6.07
CA PHE A 187 9.66 3.82 -7.53
C PHE A 187 10.36 4.99 -8.22
N GLY A 188 10.75 6.04 -7.49
CA GLY A 188 11.46 7.21 -8.03
C GLY A 188 10.51 8.35 -8.33
#